data_AF-A0A5A9ES24-F1
#
_entry.id   AF-A0A5A9ES24-F1
#
_cell.length_a   1.000
_cell.length_b   1.000
_cell.length_c   1.000
_cell.angle_alpha   90.00
_cell.angle_beta   90.00
_cell.angle_gamma   90.00
#
_symmetry.space_group_name_H-M   'P 1'
#
loop_
_entity.id
_entity.type
_entity.pdbx_description
1 polymer ?
#
loop_
_entity_poly.entity_id
_entity_poly.type
_entity_poly.pdbx_seq_one_letter_code
_entity_poly.pdbx_strand_id
1 'polypeptide(L)'
;MLKLQPHFAQGIDTVQVLRNALQSAVEFEHATLPAYLTALYSIKPGTNREAAAIIGSVTVQEMLHMTIAANILNAVGGHPVIDKPGFIPVYPGPLPMGIHEGLTVSLGKLTRGLVYDVFMTIEEPEVPQAYPVKQPALAMFQEKAAAAREPGFATIGEFYAAISKAIGEMGEEIFTGDPSYQVVDNTWFPPDQLFPVTDVASAQRAIEVIVEQGEGTPQSPREADNEAALAHYYRLAQIVYARRLVKDRHEPLGWSYSGAPVGIDPAGIWNLYPNAKTVDYPEGSRARTVSQQFNTTYTALLTSLHVTFNGQPERLRAAIGLMYELKLTADQLVAIPLPGTDYTAAPTFEYSPVNV
;
A
#
# COMPACT_ATOMS: atom_id res chain seq x y z
N MET A 1 5.80 -0.79 -26.28
CA MET A 1 7.08 -1.46 -25.91
C MET A 1 7.96 -0.48 -25.14
N LEU A 2 7.70 -0.40 -23.84
CA LEU A 2 8.52 0.14 -22.74
C LEU A 2 7.96 -0.66 -21.56
N LYS A 3 8.52 -1.82 -21.16
CA LYS A 3 9.78 -2.12 -20.48
C LYS A 3 10.05 -1.15 -19.34
N LEU A 4 10.06 -1.69 -18.11
CA LEU A 4 10.81 -1.15 -16.96
C LEU A 4 11.94 -0.27 -17.46
N GLN A 5 12.17 0.88 -16.82
CA GLN A 5 13.51 1.44 -16.95
C GLN A 5 14.49 0.34 -16.50
N PRO A 6 15.38 -0.18 -17.39
CA PRO A 6 16.07 -1.45 -17.17
C PRO A 6 16.90 -1.51 -15.89
N HIS A 7 17.16 -0.37 -15.25
CA HIS A 7 17.95 -0.27 -14.03
C HIS A 7 17.24 -0.73 -12.75
N PHE A 8 15.92 -0.91 -12.73
CA PHE A 8 15.20 -1.28 -11.50
C PHE A 8 15.01 -2.79 -11.27
N ALA A 9 14.90 -3.60 -12.34
CA ALA A 9 14.75 -5.08 -12.21
C ALA A 9 15.84 -5.90 -12.92
N GLN A 10 16.79 -5.23 -13.60
CA GLN A 10 17.99 -5.86 -14.14
C GLN A 10 19.21 -5.11 -13.63
N GLY A 11 20.29 -5.84 -13.33
CA GLY A 11 21.56 -5.22 -12.95
C GLY A 11 21.66 -4.78 -11.49
N ILE A 12 20.98 -5.47 -10.55
CA ILE A 12 21.31 -5.37 -9.11
C ILE A 12 22.59 -6.20 -8.86
N ASP A 13 23.72 -5.69 -9.34
CA ASP A 13 25.02 -6.39 -9.36
C ASP A 13 25.98 -5.95 -8.25
N THR A 14 25.63 -4.90 -7.50
CA THR A 14 26.39 -4.40 -6.37
C THR A 14 25.50 -4.13 -5.17
N VAL A 15 26.07 -4.19 -3.97
CA VAL A 15 25.36 -3.89 -2.71
C VAL A 15 24.76 -2.49 -2.73
N GLN A 16 25.41 -1.51 -3.37
CA GLN A 16 24.87 -0.16 -3.47
C GLN A 16 23.61 -0.10 -4.35
N VAL A 17 23.58 -0.83 -5.47
CA VAL A 17 22.37 -0.92 -6.31
C VAL A 17 21.26 -1.65 -5.56
N LEU A 18 21.58 -2.71 -4.82
CA LEU A 18 20.62 -3.41 -3.96
C LEU A 18 20.00 -2.47 -2.91
N ARG A 19 20.82 -1.66 -2.22
CA ARG A 19 20.33 -0.67 -1.25
C ARG A 19 19.43 0.38 -1.91
N ASN A 20 19.75 0.83 -3.12
CA ASN A 20 18.90 1.77 -3.86
C ASN A 20 17.55 1.12 -4.26
N ALA A 21 17.56 -0.14 -4.68
CA ALA A 21 16.34 -0.90 -4.97
C ALA A 21 15.48 -1.04 -3.70
N LEU A 22 16.07 -1.42 -2.57
CA LEU A 22 15.36 -1.53 -1.29
C LEU A 22 14.83 -0.17 -0.79
N GLN A 23 15.56 0.93 -0.98
CA GLN A 23 15.03 2.28 -0.72
C GLN A 23 13.83 2.59 -1.61
N SER A 24 13.88 2.17 -2.88
CA SER A 24 12.76 2.35 -3.81
C SER A 24 11.55 1.49 -3.41
N ALA A 25 11.78 0.30 -2.85
CA ALA A 25 10.75 -0.52 -2.23
C ALA A 25 10.07 0.22 -1.07
N VAL A 26 10.84 0.78 -0.12
CA VAL A 26 10.29 1.60 0.98
C VAL A 26 9.45 2.78 0.46
N GLU A 27 9.92 3.47 -0.58
CA GLU A 27 9.18 4.57 -1.21
C GLU A 27 7.89 4.09 -1.90
N PHE A 28 7.90 2.90 -2.51
CA PHE A 28 6.74 2.30 -3.17
C PHE A 28 5.66 1.87 -2.18
N GLU A 29 6.02 1.07 -1.16
CA GLU A 29 5.08 0.65 -0.11
C GLU A 29 4.44 1.86 0.59
N HIS A 30 5.22 2.94 0.74
CA HIS A 30 4.68 4.19 1.24
C HIS A 30 3.75 4.89 0.23
N ALA A 31 4.05 4.85 -1.07
CA ALA A 31 3.29 5.56 -2.09
C ALA A 31 1.85 5.04 -2.26
N THR A 32 1.57 3.79 -1.88
CA THR A 32 0.21 3.20 -1.88
C THR A 32 -0.63 3.73 -0.70
N LEU A 33 0.00 3.96 0.46
CA LEU A 33 -0.67 4.31 1.71
C LEU A 33 -1.55 5.57 1.64
N PRO A 34 -1.10 6.75 1.15
CA PRO A 34 -1.97 7.92 1.03
C PRO A 34 -3.24 7.67 0.22
N ALA A 35 -3.16 6.88 -0.86
CA ALA A 35 -4.31 6.58 -1.69
C ALA A 35 -5.32 5.69 -0.96
N TYR A 36 -4.86 4.61 -0.32
CA TYR A 36 -5.71 3.70 0.45
C TYR A 36 -6.31 4.39 1.68
N LEU A 37 -5.52 5.18 2.40
CA LEU A 37 -5.97 5.95 3.55
C LEU A 37 -7.00 7.01 3.16
N THR A 38 -6.82 7.73 2.05
CA THR A 38 -7.81 8.72 1.60
C THR A 38 -9.16 8.07 1.31
N ALA A 39 -9.16 6.92 0.61
CA ALA A 39 -10.39 6.17 0.37
C ALA A 39 -11.00 5.65 1.67
N LEU A 40 -10.18 5.16 2.61
CA LEU A 40 -10.64 4.70 3.92
C LEU A 40 -11.28 5.82 4.74
N TYR A 41 -10.63 6.98 4.85
CA TYR A 41 -11.13 8.14 5.58
C TYR A 41 -12.38 8.76 4.95
N SER A 42 -12.65 8.50 3.67
CA SER A 42 -13.90 8.92 3.05
C SER A 42 -15.13 8.14 3.58
N ILE A 43 -14.94 7.01 4.25
CA ILE A 43 -16.06 6.21 4.77
C ILE A 43 -16.57 6.82 6.08
N LYS A 44 -17.87 7.15 6.12
CA LYS A 44 -18.52 7.67 7.34
C LYS A 44 -18.52 6.60 8.45
N PRO A 45 -18.27 6.98 9.71
CA PRO A 45 -18.27 6.04 10.83
C PRO A 45 -19.53 5.17 10.88
N GLY A 46 -19.33 3.85 11.02
CA GLY A 46 -20.42 2.87 11.13
C GLY A 46 -21.04 2.41 9.81
N THR A 47 -20.67 3.00 8.67
CA THR A 47 -21.16 2.63 7.33
C THR A 47 -20.13 1.82 6.54
N ASN A 48 -20.53 1.20 5.42
CA ASN A 48 -19.64 0.50 4.48
C ASN A 48 -18.59 -0.43 5.12
N ARG A 49 -18.97 -1.10 6.23
CA ARG A 49 -18.04 -1.77 7.15
C ARG A 49 -17.16 -2.81 6.48
N GLU A 50 -17.71 -3.58 5.55
CA GLU A 50 -16.97 -4.60 4.81
C GLU A 50 -15.87 -3.98 3.93
N ALA A 51 -16.18 -2.91 3.21
CA ALA A 51 -15.20 -2.19 2.40
C ALA A 51 -14.14 -1.51 3.28
N ALA A 52 -14.55 -0.91 4.40
CA ALA A 52 -13.64 -0.35 5.39
C ALA A 52 -12.66 -1.40 5.94
N ALA A 53 -13.16 -2.59 6.29
CA ALA A 53 -12.36 -3.69 6.78
C ALA A 53 -11.37 -4.21 5.73
N ILE A 54 -11.81 -4.33 4.46
CA ILE A 54 -10.94 -4.74 3.35
C ILE A 54 -9.81 -3.73 3.14
N ILE A 55 -10.13 -2.46 2.91
CA ILE A 55 -9.13 -1.42 2.63
C ILE A 55 -8.20 -1.23 3.84
N GLY A 56 -8.76 -1.23 5.05
CA GLY A 56 -7.98 -1.17 6.28
C GLY A 56 -7.00 -2.34 6.43
N SER A 57 -7.43 -3.57 6.09
CA SER A 57 -6.55 -4.74 6.14
C SER A 57 -5.38 -4.67 5.16
N VAL A 58 -5.63 -4.16 3.94
CA VAL A 58 -4.59 -3.93 2.92
C VAL A 58 -3.63 -2.86 3.42
N THR A 59 -4.17 -1.72 3.88
CA THR A 59 -3.37 -0.59 4.39
C THR A 59 -2.42 -1.01 5.53
N VAL A 60 -2.87 -1.86 6.45
CA VAL A 60 -2.02 -2.37 7.54
C VAL A 60 -0.92 -3.29 7.02
N GLN A 61 -1.19 -4.09 5.99
CA GLN A 61 -0.17 -4.93 5.35
C GLN A 61 0.85 -4.08 4.57
N GLU A 62 0.45 -3.02 3.88
CA GLU A 62 1.40 -2.07 3.25
C GLU A 62 2.34 -1.42 4.28
N MET A 63 1.84 -1.10 5.48
CA MET A 63 2.69 -0.60 6.59
C MET A 63 3.70 -1.67 7.07
N LEU A 64 3.28 -2.94 7.08
CA LEU A 64 4.16 -4.07 7.35
C LEU A 64 5.21 -4.21 6.24
N HIS A 65 4.82 -4.11 4.97
CA HIS A 65 5.73 -4.26 3.83
C HIS A 65 6.80 -3.17 3.83
N MET A 66 6.41 -1.92 4.10
CA MET A 66 7.36 -0.83 4.31
C MET A 66 8.35 -1.12 5.45
N THR A 67 7.87 -1.70 6.55
CA THR A 67 8.70 -2.10 7.69
C THR A 67 9.68 -3.23 7.31
N ILE A 68 9.22 -4.23 6.56
CA ILE A 68 10.05 -5.34 6.08
C ILE A 68 11.12 -4.82 5.11
N ALA A 69 10.76 -4.01 4.13
CA ALA A 69 11.70 -3.41 3.18
C ALA A 69 12.78 -2.58 3.92
N ALA A 70 12.38 -1.82 4.95
CA ALA A 70 13.30 -1.09 5.81
C ALA A 70 14.23 -2.02 6.62
N ASN A 71 13.72 -3.12 7.18
CA ASN A 71 14.52 -4.12 7.88
C ASN A 71 15.57 -4.77 6.98
N ILE A 72 15.19 -5.14 5.75
CA ILE A 72 16.11 -5.72 4.75
C ILE A 72 17.17 -4.68 4.36
N LEU A 73 16.77 -3.42 4.10
CA LEU A 73 17.70 -2.33 3.78
C LEU A 73 18.74 -2.13 4.89
N ASN A 74 18.30 -2.12 6.15
CA ASN A 74 19.21 -2.04 7.29
C ASN A 74 20.12 -3.25 7.39
N ALA A 75 19.59 -4.47 7.22
CA ALA A 75 20.35 -5.71 7.33
C ALA A 75 21.53 -5.75 6.36
N VAL A 76 21.35 -5.24 5.15
CA VAL A 76 22.43 -5.14 4.13
C VAL A 76 23.32 -3.89 4.30
N GLY A 77 23.27 -3.23 5.46
CA GLY A 77 24.10 -2.08 5.83
C GLY A 77 23.68 -0.74 5.19
N GLY A 78 22.44 -0.62 4.72
CA GLY A 78 21.82 0.63 4.28
C GLY A 78 21.02 1.31 5.39
N HIS A 79 20.42 2.47 5.08
CA HIS A 79 19.63 3.27 6.01
C HIS A 79 18.42 3.87 5.28
N PRO A 80 17.17 3.53 5.65
CA PRO A 80 15.98 4.07 5.01
C PRO A 80 15.88 5.60 5.14
N VAL A 81 15.67 6.29 4.01
CA VAL A 81 15.52 7.74 3.94
C VAL A 81 14.04 8.10 3.76
N ILE A 82 13.38 8.46 4.86
CA ILE A 82 11.91 8.66 4.93
C ILE A 82 11.56 10.12 5.20
N ASP A 83 12.32 10.80 6.07
CA ASP A 83 12.08 12.21 6.41
C ASP A 83 12.77 13.16 5.42
N LYS A 84 12.25 13.22 4.20
CA LYS A 84 12.64 14.22 3.20
C LYS A 84 11.41 14.65 2.39
N PRO A 85 11.33 15.91 1.92
CA PRO A 85 10.22 16.35 1.08
C PRO A 85 9.98 15.45 -0.15
N GLY A 86 11.06 14.96 -0.78
CA GLY A 86 10.98 14.10 -1.96
C GLY A 86 10.62 12.63 -1.69
N PHE A 87 10.35 12.24 -0.43
CA PHE A 87 9.87 10.90 -0.09
C PHE A 87 8.37 10.75 -0.36
N ILE A 88 7.61 11.84 -0.18
CA ILE A 88 6.17 11.86 -0.44
C ILE A 88 5.97 12.07 -1.95
N PRO A 89 5.28 11.13 -2.65
CA PRO A 89 4.98 11.32 -4.07
C PRO A 89 4.04 12.50 -4.32
N VAL A 90 4.07 13.03 -5.54
CA VAL A 90 3.09 14.02 -5.98
C VAL A 90 1.83 13.31 -6.43
N TYR A 91 0.69 13.61 -5.79
CA TYR A 91 -0.62 13.16 -6.23
C TYR A 91 -1.42 14.32 -6.87
N PRO A 92 -2.17 14.06 -7.98
CA PRO A 92 -2.16 12.82 -8.73
C PRO A 92 -0.84 12.65 -9.51
N GLY A 93 -0.32 11.43 -9.60
CA GLY A 93 0.95 11.18 -10.26
C GLY A 93 1.29 9.69 -10.41
N PRO A 94 2.44 9.37 -11.01
CA PRO A 94 2.86 7.98 -11.18
C PRO A 94 3.29 7.35 -9.85
N LEU A 95 3.33 6.02 -9.80
CA LEU A 95 4.03 5.31 -8.75
C LEU A 95 5.55 5.49 -8.89
N PRO A 96 6.32 5.37 -7.79
CA PRO A 96 7.77 5.24 -7.85
C PRO A 96 8.21 4.09 -8.78
N MET A 97 9.48 4.12 -9.21
CA MET A 97 10.11 3.08 -10.06
C MET A 97 9.52 2.90 -11.46
N GLY A 98 8.48 3.64 -11.84
CA GLY A 98 7.80 3.46 -13.14
C GLY A 98 7.06 2.13 -13.25
N ILE A 99 6.70 1.51 -12.11
CA ILE A 99 5.81 0.36 -12.04
C ILE A 99 4.42 0.80 -12.53
N HIS A 100 3.77 -0.04 -13.34
CA HIS A 100 2.54 0.29 -14.07
C HIS A 100 2.64 1.62 -14.85
N GLU A 101 3.60 1.73 -15.79
CA GLU A 101 3.76 2.92 -16.63
C GLU A 101 2.42 3.36 -17.24
N GLY A 102 2.04 4.61 -16.99
CA GLY A 102 0.76 5.19 -17.40
C GLY A 102 -0.33 5.18 -16.32
N LEU A 103 -0.18 4.43 -15.23
CA LEU A 103 -1.05 4.52 -14.07
C LEU A 103 -0.84 5.86 -13.36
N THR A 104 -1.94 6.57 -13.10
CA THR A 104 -1.95 7.79 -12.31
C THR A 104 -2.69 7.53 -11.00
N VAL A 105 -1.96 7.52 -9.89
CA VAL A 105 -2.51 7.36 -8.55
C VAL A 105 -3.11 8.69 -8.11
N SER A 106 -4.39 8.69 -7.79
CA SER A 106 -5.14 9.86 -7.29
C SER A 106 -5.57 9.67 -5.85
N LEU A 107 -5.69 10.78 -5.11
CA LEU A 107 -6.29 10.81 -3.78
C LEU A 107 -7.78 11.15 -3.92
N GLY A 108 -8.64 10.21 -3.52
CA GLY A 108 -10.08 10.39 -3.68
C GLY A 108 -10.92 9.53 -2.75
N LYS A 109 -12.22 9.84 -2.71
CA LYS A 109 -13.18 9.06 -1.96
C LYS A 109 -13.31 7.63 -2.51
N LEU A 110 -13.73 6.72 -1.65
CA LEU A 110 -14.02 5.35 -2.05
C LEU A 110 -15.10 5.30 -3.13
N THR A 111 -14.72 4.80 -4.30
CA THR A 111 -15.65 4.45 -5.37
C THR A 111 -15.22 3.10 -5.96
N ARG A 112 -16.17 2.40 -6.59
CA ARG A 112 -15.85 1.17 -7.33
C ARG A 112 -14.78 1.42 -8.41
N GLY A 113 -14.88 2.55 -9.12
CA GLY A 113 -13.92 2.94 -10.16
C GLY A 113 -12.51 3.11 -9.59
N LEU A 114 -12.35 3.88 -8.50
CA LEU A 114 -11.04 4.06 -7.87
C LEU A 114 -10.41 2.72 -7.44
N VAL A 115 -11.20 1.82 -6.85
CA VAL A 115 -10.69 0.50 -6.45
C VAL A 115 -10.27 -0.33 -7.67
N TYR A 116 -11.06 -0.31 -8.74
CA TYR A 116 -10.78 -1.11 -9.94
C TYR A 116 -9.64 -0.54 -10.78
N ASP A 117 -9.68 0.76 -11.11
CA ASP A 117 -8.77 1.41 -12.05
C ASP A 117 -7.42 1.78 -11.40
N VAL A 118 -7.32 1.80 -10.05
CA VAL A 118 -6.10 2.17 -9.34
C VAL A 118 -5.66 1.06 -8.38
N PHE A 119 -6.46 0.72 -7.37
CA PHE A 119 -5.97 -0.16 -6.29
C PHE A 119 -5.73 -1.59 -6.79
N MET A 120 -6.68 -2.16 -7.52
CA MET A 120 -6.49 -3.48 -8.13
C MET A 120 -5.40 -3.49 -9.20
N THR A 121 -5.12 -2.37 -9.86
CA THR A 121 -4.01 -2.28 -10.81
C THR A 121 -2.67 -2.28 -10.08
N ILE A 122 -2.54 -1.55 -8.97
CA ILE A 122 -1.34 -1.59 -8.11
C ILE A 122 -1.04 -3.03 -7.69
N GLU A 123 -2.05 -3.75 -7.20
CA GLU A 123 -1.89 -5.10 -6.66
C GLU A 123 -1.94 -6.21 -7.72
N GLU A 124 -1.96 -5.88 -9.02
CA GLU A 124 -2.18 -6.88 -10.06
C GLU A 124 -1.04 -7.93 -10.08
N PRO A 125 -1.34 -9.22 -9.88
CA PRO A 125 -0.32 -10.26 -9.90
C PRO A 125 0.24 -10.49 -11.31
N GLU A 126 1.44 -11.06 -11.43
CA GLU A 126 2.03 -11.41 -12.74
C GLU A 126 1.08 -12.26 -13.61
N VAL A 127 0.40 -13.22 -12.98
CA VAL A 127 -0.58 -14.10 -13.63
C VAL A 127 -1.90 -14.05 -12.86
N PRO A 128 -2.81 -13.11 -13.17
CA PRO A 128 -4.04 -12.98 -12.41
C PRO A 128 -5.05 -14.05 -12.80
N GLN A 129 -5.52 -14.79 -11.80
CA GLN A 129 -6.55 -15.81 -11.94
C GLN A 129 -7.93 -15.14 -12.03
N ALA A 130 -8.65 -15.43 -13.12
CA ALA A 130 -9.99 -14.91 -13.34
C ALA A 130 -11.04 -15.80 -12.66
N TYR A 131 -11.28 -15.59 -11.36
CA TYR A 131 -12.31 -16.33 -10.63
C TYR A 131 -13.72 -15.88 -11.02
N PRO A 132 -14.66 -16.80 -11.30
CA PRO A 132 -16.01 -16.46 -11.76
C PRO A 132 -16.76 -15.48 -10.86
N VAL A 133 -17.34 -14.44 -11.46
CA VAL A 133 -18.24 -13.49 -10.79
C VAL A 133 -19.69 -13.88 -11.03
N LYS A 134 -20.42 -14.24 -9.96
CA LYS A 134 -21.83 -14.67 -10.04
C LYS A 134 -22.81 -13.49 -10.06
N GLN A 135 -22.40 -12.39 -10.70
CA GLN A 135 -23.20 -11.19 -10.94
C GLN A 135 -22.92 -10.69 -12.37
N PRO A 136 -23.82 -10.93 -13.35
CA PRO A 136 -23.55 -10.64 -14.77
C PRO A 136 -23.15 -9.19 -15.04
N ALA A 137 -23.81 -8.22 -14.40
CA ALA A 137 -23.50 -6.80 -14.57
C ALA A 137 -22.13 -6.39 -14.00
N LEU A 138 -21.52 -7.20 -13.13
CA LEU A 138 -20.20 -6.93 -12.57
C LEU A 138 -19.11 -7.81 -13.20
N ALA A 139 -19.49 -8.94 -13.82
CA ALA A 139 -18.58 -9.78 -14.59
C ALA A 139 -17.94 -9.03 -15.77
N MET A 140 -18.62 -8.00 -16.32
CA MET A 140 -18.06 -7.15 -17.39
C MET A 140 -16.74 -6.45 -16.99
N PHE A 141 -16.50 -6.19 -15.70
CA PHE A 141 -15.23 -5.61 -15.24
C PHE A 141 -14.08 -6.61 -15.39
N GLN A 142 -14.33 -7.93 -15.25
CA GLN A 142 -13.34 -8.96 -15.53
C GLN A 142 -13.03 -9.07 -17.02
N GLU A 143 -14.05 -9.05 -17.86
CA GLU A 143 -13.89 -9.10 -19.32
C GLU A 143 -13.08 -7.90 -19.82
N LYS A 144 -13.38 -6.70 -19.31
CA LYS A 144 -12.62 -5.48 -19.60
C LYS A 144 -11.16 -5.59 -19.16
N ALA A 145 -10.89 -6.10 -17.96
CA ALA A 145 -9.52 -6.28 -17.45
C ALA A 145 -8.74 -7.26 -18.35
N ALA A 146 -9.35 -8.39 -18.71
CA ALA A 146 -8.72 -9.39 -19.58
C ALA A 146 -8.40 -8.82 -20.97
N ALA A 147 -9.25 -7.95 -21.52
CA ALA A 147 -9.05 -7.31 -22.81
C ALA A 147 -8.00 -6.17 -22.79
N ALA A 148 -7.78 -5.53 -21.64
CA ALA A 148 -6.84 -4.42 -21.47
C ALA A 148 -5.40 -4.89 -21.17
N ARG A 149 -5.17 -6.19 -20.96
CA ARG A 149 -3.84 -6.74 -20.68
C ARG A 149 -2.90 -6.52 -21.85
N GLU A 150 -1.96 -5.60 -21.70
CA GLU A 150 -0.76 -5.58 -22.54
C GLU A 150 0.31 -6.47 -21.89
N PRO A 151 0.86 -7.47 -22.61
CA PRO A 151 1.98 -8.24 -22.10
C PRO A 151 3.22 -7.36 -21.93
N GLY A 152 3.83 -7.40 -20.74
CA GLY A 152 5.19 -6.87 -20.52
C GLY A 152 5.33 -5.63 -19.62
N PHE A 153 4.36 -5.34 -18.75
CA PHE A 153 4.59 -4.47 -17.59
C PHE A 153 5.18 -5.28 -16.44
N ALA A 154 6.06 -4.65 -15.67
CA ALA A 154 6.61 -5.29 -14.49
C ALA A 154 5.70 -5.15 -13.30
N THR A 155 5.49 -6.26 -12.58
CA THR A 155 4.70 -6.30 -11.35
C THR A 155 5.59 -6.05 -10.13
N ILE A 156 4.94 -5.83 -8.99
CA ILE A 156 5.60 -5.73 -7.69
C ILE A 156 6.38 -7.03 -7.40
N GLY A 157 5.79 -8.17 -7.72
CA GLY A 157 6.36 -9.50 -7.59
C GLY A 157 7.64 -9.67 -8.41
N GLU A 158 7.67 -9.21 -9.67
CA GLU A 158 8.90 -9.23 -10.48
C GLU A 158 10.01 -8.38 -9.87
N PHE A 159 9.67 -7.20 -9.34
CA PHE A 159 10.62 -6.32 -8.67
C PHE A 159 11.22 -6.96 -7.41
N TYR A 160 10.38 -7.53 -6.54
CA TYR A 160 10.84 -8.23 -5.34
C TYR A 160 11.59 -9.53 -5.66
N ALA A 161 11.21 -10.24 -6.72
CA ALA A 161 11.95 -11.40 -7.21
C ALA A 161 13.37 -11.02 -7.65
N ALA A 162 13.56 -9.87 -8.30
CA ALA A 162 14.88 -9.36 -8.67
C ALA A 162 15.75 -9.04 -7.43
N ILE A 163 15.16 -8.42 -6.39
CA ILE A 163 15.85 -8.16 -5.11
C ILE A 163 16.24 -9.47 -4.43
N SER A 164 15.30 -10.40 -4.30
CA SER A 164 15.51 -11.71 -3.65
C SER A 164 16.61 -12.52 -4.33
N LYS A 165 16.62 -12.51 -5.68
CA LYS A 165 17.67 -13.13 -6.47
C LYS A 165 19.03 -12.47 -6.22
N ALA A 166 19.12 -11.14 -6.27
CA ALA A 166 20.36 -10.42 -6.05
C ALA A 166 20.96 -10.66 -4.65
N ILE A 167 20.11 -10.71 -3.62
CA ILE A 167 20.52 -11.07 -2.25
C ILE A 167 21.14 -12.47 -2.22
N GLY A 168 20.49 -13.46 -2.87
CA GLY A 168 21.01 -14.82 -2.95
C GLY A 168 22.33 -14.94 -3.72
N GLU A 169 22.51 -14.15 -4.80
CA GLU A 169 23.74 -14.14 -5.60
C GLU A 169 24.92 -13.46 -4.88
N MET A 170 24.67 -12.39 -4.12
CA MET A 170 25.70 -11.70 -3.34
C MET A 170 26.09 -12.44 -2.05
N GLY A 171 25.18 -13.27 -1.50
CA GLY A 171 25.45 -14.14 -0.36
C GLY A 171 25.55 -13.40 0.99
N GLU A 172 26.01 -14.12 2.01
CA GLU A 172 25.97 -13.67 3.41
C GLU A 172 26.83 -12.43 3.71
N GLU A 173 27.85 -12.15 2.89
CA GLU A 173 28.80 -11.06 3.15
C GLU A 173 28.16 -9.66 3.07
N ILE A 174 26.96 -9.53 2.49
CA ILE A 174 26.26 -8.25 2.40
C ILE A 174 25.58 -7.85 3.72
N PHE A 175 25.33 -8.81 4.62
CA PHE A 175 24.62 -8.62 5.88
C PHE A 175 25.52 -7.96 6.93
N THR A 176 25.79 -6.68 6.69
CA THR A 176 26.74 -5.84 7.44
C THR A 176 26.07 -4.86 8.39
N GLY A 177 24.73 -4.81 8.38
CA GLY A 177 23.93 -3.95 9.24
C GLY A 177 24.00 -4.34 10.71
N ASP A 178 23.71 -3.38 11.60
CA ASP A 178 23.58 -3.65 13.02
C ASP A 178 22.25 -4.38 13.30
N PRO A 179 22.27 -5.62 13.83
CA PRO A 179 21.05 -6.37 14.12
C PRO A 179 20.10 -5.67 15.11
N SER A 180 20.60 -4.72 15.91
CA SER A 180 19.76 -3.92 16.82
C SER A 180 18.82 -2.95 16.11
N TYR A 181 18.99 -2.73 14.80
CA TYR A 181 18.14 -1.84 13.99
C TYR A 181 16.89 -2.55 13.48
N GLN A 182 16.81 -3.88 13.63
CA GLN A 182 15.66 -4.67 13.18
C GLN A 182 14.41 -4.31 13.99
N VAL A 183 13.41 -3.76 13.32
CA VAL A 183 12.11 -3.47 13.91
C VAL A 183 11.28 -4.74 13.92
N VAL A 184 11.00 -5.25 15.11
CA VAL A 184 10.11 -6.39 15.32
C VAL A 184 9.05 -6.02 16.36
N ASP A 185 7.78 -6.26 16.04
CA ASP A 185 6.68 -6.07 16.99
C ASP A 185 5.64 -7.18 16.87
N ASN A 186 5.87 -8.22 17.67
CA ASN A 186 5.00 -9.40 17.75
C ASN A 186 3.66 -9.13 18.46
N THR A 187 3.42 -7.89 18.92
CA THR A 187 2.12 -7.46 19.45
C THR A 187 1.13 -7.16 18.32
N TRP A 188 1.63 -6.67 17.19
CA TRP A 188 0.82 -6.21 16.05
C TRP A 188 0.88 -7.16 14.88
N PHE A 189 2.07 -7.71 14.60
CA PHE A 189 2.29 -8.63 13.49
C PHE A 189 2.74 -9.99 14.02
N PRO A 190 2.18 -11.10 13.52
CA PRO A 190 2.66 -12.42 13.87
C PRO A 190 4.18 -12.61 13.61
N PRO A 191 4.90 -13.41 14.43
CA PRO A 191 6.35 -13.62 14.27
C PRO A 191 6.78 -14.27 12.95
N ASP A 192 5.85 -14.89 12.22
CA ASP A 192 6.03 -15.45 10.88
C ASP A 192 5.84 -14.41 9.76
N GLN A 193 5.34 -13.21 10.08
CA GLN A 193 5.17 -12.09 9.16
C GLN A 193 6.20 -10.98 9.38
N LEU A 194 6.55 -10.70 10.64
CA LEU A 194 7.56 -9.70 10.99
C LEU A 194 8.61 -10.31 11.93
N PHE A 195 9.80 -10.53 11.40
CA PHE A 195 10.92 -11.13 12.11
C PHE A 195 12.24 -10.43 11.76
N PRO A 196 13.30 -10.61 12.56
CA PRO A 196 14.60 -10.03 12.26
C PRO A 196 15.15 -10.59 10.94
N VAL A 197 15.67 -9.70 10.09
CA VAL A 197 16.40 -10.07 8.87
C VAL A 197 17.89 -9.98 9.18
N THR A 198 18.59 -11.12 9.14
CA THR A 198 19.99 -11.23 9.56
C THR A 198 20.88 -12.00 8.59
N ASP A 199 20.30 -12.66 7.58
CA ASP A 199 20.98 -13.52 6.63
C ASP A 199 20.18 -13.63 5.32
N VAL A 200 20.74 -14.30 4.31
CA VAL A 200 20.08 -14.51 3.01
C VAL A 200 18.72 -15.17 3.19
N ALA A 201 18.62 -16.19 4.02
CA ALA A 201 17.40 -16.98 4.19
C ALA A 201 16.25 -16.15 4.78
N SER A 202 16.52 -15.41 5.85
CA SER A 202 15.55 -14.50 6.47
C SER A 202 15.16 -13.36 5.54
N ALA A 203 16.08 -12.80 4.75
CA ALA A 203 15.76 -11.75 3.78
C ALA A 203 14.84 -12.25 2.66
N GLN A 204 15.14 -13.41 2.09
CA GLN A 204 14.31 -14.02 1.04
C GLN A 204 12.93 -14.40 1.57
N ARG A 205 12.86 -14.92 2.80
CA ARG A 205 11.59 -15.22 3.46
C ARG A 205 10.77 -13.95 3.74
N ALA A 206 11.43 -12.86 4.13
CA ALA A 206 10.76 -11.60 4.38
C ALA A 206 10.19 -10.99 3.08
N ILE A 207 10.90 -11.13 1.96
CA ILE A 207 10.39 -10.76 0.64
C ILE A 207 9.19 -11.62 0.23
N GLU A 208 9.23 -12.93 0.50
CA GLU A 208 8.11 -13.84 0.24
C GLU A 208 6.84 -13.39 0.97
N VAL A 209 6.94 -12.93 2.23
CA VAL A 209 5.79 -12.36 2.97
C VAL A 209 5.17 -11.18 2.23
N ILE A 210 5.98 -10.26 1.68
CA ILE A 210 5.47 -9.10 0.93
C ILE A 210 4.71 -9.56 -0.31
N VAL A 211 5.35 -10.40 -1.13
CA VAL A 211 4.79 -10.87 -2.40
C VAL A 211 3.51 -11.68 -2.20
N GLU A 212 3.49 -12.59 -1.23
CA GLU A 212 2.31 -13.42 -0.96
C GLU A 212 1.11 -12.62 -0.46
N GLN A 213 1.35 -11.57 0.34
CA GLN A 213 0.27 -10.73 0.85
C GLN A 213 -0.30 -9.80 -0.25
N GLY A 214 0.55 -9.22 -1.09
CA GLY A 214 0.12 -8.39 -2.21
C GLY A 214 -0.56 -9.18 -3.32
N GLU A 215 0.19 -10.08 -3.98
CA GLU A 215 -0.20 -10.75 -5.22
C GLU A 215 -0.83 -12.15 -5.01
N GLY A 216 -0.52 -12.80 -3.89
CA GLY A 216 -0.91 -14.18 -3.62
C GLY A 216 0.05 -15.18 -4.27
N THR A 217 -0.46 -16.37 -4.59
CA THR A 217 0.33 -17.40 -5.27
C THR A 217 -0.26 -17.71 -6.65
N PRO A 218 0.52 -18.22 -7.62
CA PRO A 218 0.00 -18.50 -8.97
C PRO A 218 -1.17 -19.51 -8.98
N GLN A 219 -1.30 -20.34 -7.94
CA GLN A 219 -2.29 -21.41 -7.82
C GLN A 219 -3.46 -21.09 -6.87
N SER A 220 -3.38 -20.01 -6.07
CA SER A 220 -4.37 -19.74 -5.02
C SER A 220 -4.56 -18.24 -4.81
N PRO A 221 -5.81 -17.77 -4.59
CA PRO A 221 -6.05 -16.36 -4.25
C PRO A 221 -5.68 -16.02 -2.81
N ARG A 222 -5.12 -16.98 -2.07
CA ARG A 222 -4.76 -16.88 -0.66
C ARG A 222 -3.28 -16.57 -0.49
N GLU A 223 -2.99 -15.98 0.65
CA GLU A 223 -1.65 -15.94 1.24
C GLU A 223 -1.24 -17.38 1.60
N ALA A 224 0.02 -17.79 1.37
CA ALA A 224 0.40 -19.19 1.57
C ALA A 224 0.37 -19.56 3.06
N ASP A 225 0.78 -18.64 3.93
CA ASP A 225 0.87 -18.86 5.38
C ASP A 225 -0.43 -18.57 6.15
N ASN A 226 -1.44 -18.01 5.48
CA ASN A 226 -2.73 -17.74 6.08
C ASN A 226 -3.85 -18.22 5.16
N GLU A 227 -4.20 -19.49 5.30
CA GLU A 227 -5.32 -20.09 4.57
C GLU A 227 -6.66 -19.35 4.77
N ALA A 228 -6.82 -18.49 5.78
CA ALA A 228 -8.03 -17.68 5.93
C ALA A 228 -7.98 -16.35 5.17
N ALA A 229 -6.78 -15.88 4.77
CA ALA A 229 -6.56 -14.58 4.17
C ALA A 229 -6.37 -14.67 2.65
N LEU A 230 -6.99 -13.73 1.94
CA LEU A 230 -6.81 -13.52 0.50
C LEU A 230 -5.68 -12.52 0.26
N ALA A 231 -5.00 -12.59 -0.87
CA ALA A 231 -4.07 -11.53 -1.26
C ALA A 231 -4.80 -10.23 -1.63
N HIS A 232 -4.09 -9.10 -1.62
CA HIS A 232 -4.67 -7.76 -1.74
C HIS A 232 -5.53 -7.59 -2.98
N TYR A 233 -5.03 -8.00 -4.15
CA TYR A 233 -5.78 -7.96 -5.41
C TYR A 233 -7.18 -8.58 -5.27
N TYR A 234 -7.24 -9.80 -4.73
CA TYR A 234 -8.48 -10.54 -4.57
C TYR A 234 -9.34 -9.97 -3.44
N ARG A 235 -8.74 -9.37 -2.40
CA ARG A 235 -9.51 -8.66 -1.37
C ARG A 235 -10.22 -7.44 -1.95
N LEU A 236 -9.51 -6.60 -2.69
CA LEU A 236 -10.01 -5.38 -3.33
C LEU A 236 -11.06 -5.70 -4.39
N ALA A 237 -10.86 -6.77 -5.16
CA ALA A 237 -11.82 -7.29 -6.12
C ALA A 237 -13.19 -7.61 -5.52
N GLN A 238 -13.26 -8.00 -4.23
CA GLN A 238 -14.55 -8.22 -3.56
C GLN A 238 -15.40 -6.94 -3.51
N ILE A 239 -14.78 -5.76 -3.38
CA ILE A 239 -15.48 -4.47 -3.41
C ILE A 239 -16.01 -4.20 -4.82
N VAL A 240 -15.20 -4.49 -5.84
CA VAL A 240 -15.59 -4.28 -7.24
C VAL A 240 -16.74 -5.19 -7.64
N TYR A 241 -16.61 -6.48 -7.36
CA TYR A 241 -17.62 -7.50 -7.69
C TYR A 241 -18.75 -7.59 -6.65
N ALA A 242 -18.72 -6.74 -5.63
CA ALA A 242 -19.71 -6.61 -4.56
C ALA A 242 -20.03 -7.92 -3.82
N ARG A 243 -19.10 -8.88 -3.80
CA ARG A 243 -19.25 -10.21 -3.20
C ARG A 243 -17.92 -10.67 -2.62
N ARG A 244 -17.98 -11.36 -1.48
CA ARG A 244 -16.85 -12.10 -0.95
C ARG A 244 -16.43 -13.22 -1.92
N LEU A 245 -15.13 -13.41 -2.06
CA LEU A 245 -14.55 -14.56 -2.78
C LEU A 245 -14.59 -15.77 -1.85
N VAL A 246 -15.23 -16.85 -2.28
CA VAL A 246 -15.46 -18.04 -1.44
C VAL A 246 -15.12 -19.31 -2.22
N LYS A 247 -14.80 -20.39 -1.49
CA LYS A 247 -14.59 -21.70 -2.10
C LYS A 247 -15.87 -22.15 -2.80
N ASP A 248 -15.71 -22.61 -4.03
CA ASP A 248 -16.79 -23.08 -4.88
C ASP A 248 -16.35 -24.35 -5.62
N ARG A 249 -16.78 -25.50 -5.09
CA ARG A 249 -16.45 -26.82 -5.66
C ARG A 249 -17.05 -27.05 -7.06
N HIS A 250 -17.96 -26.19 -7.49
CA HIS A 250 -18.59 -26.28 -8.81
C HIS A 250 -17.80 -25.49 -9.86
N GLU A 251 -16.84 -24.66 -9.46
CA GLU A 251 -15.96 -23.96 -10.38
C GLU A 251 -14.64 -24.71 -10.60
N PRO A 252 -14.11 -24.73 -11.83
CA PRO A 252 -12.84 -25.42 -12.14
C PRO A 252 -11.66 -24.93 -11.31
N LEU A 253 -11.63 -23.63 -10.98
CA LEU A 253 -10.60 -23.02 -10.15
C LEU A 253 -10.88 -23.14 -8.64
N GLY A 254 -12.00 -23.75 -8.24
CA GLY A 254 -12.36 -23.99 -6.84
C GLY A 254 -12.83 -22.76 -6.05
N TRP A 255 -13.04 -21.62 -6.71
CA TRP A 255 -13.40 -20.34 -6.10
C TRP A 255 -14.37 -19.54 -6.97
N SER A 256 -15.24 -18.74 -6.35
CA SER A 256 -16.10 -17.77 -7.05
C SER A 256 -16.45 -16.56 -6.18
N TYR A 257 -16.66 -15.40 -6.82
CA TYR A 257 -17.22 -14.22 -6.16
C TYR A 257 -18.74 -14.37 -6.03
N SER A 258 -19.15 -15.22 -5.09
CA SER A 258 -20.54 -15.60 -4.84
C SER A 258 -20.96 -15.48 -3.37
N GLY A 259 -20.02 -15.10 -2.49
CA GLY A 259 -20.22 -15.06 -1.04
C GLY A 259 -21.09 -13.90 -0.54
N ALA A 260 -20.89 -13.52 0.71
CA ALA A 260 -21.62 -12.42 1.34
C ALA A 260 -21.44 -11.10 0.56
N PRO A 261 -22.45 -10.21 0.53
CA PRO A 261 -22.35 -8.92 -0.17
C PRO A 261 -21.25 -8.02 0.40
N VAL A 262 -20.53 -7.32 -0.50
CA VAL A 262 -19.52 -6.29 -0.19
C VAL A 262 -19.86 -5.04 -0.99
N GLY A 263 -21.06 -4.51 -0.77
CA GLY A 263 -21.54 -3.32 -1.48
C GLY A 263 -20.92 -2.03 -0.95
N ILE A 264 -20.88 -1.00 -1.80
CA ILE A 264 -20.65 0.39 -1.41
C ILE A 264 -22.01 1.10 -1.43
N ASP A 265 -22.46 1.59 -0.28
CA ASP A 265 -23.55 2.55 -0.15
C ASP A 265 -22.98 3.98 -0.24
N PRO A 266 -23.27 4.73 -1.33
CA PRO A 266 -22.78 6.09 -1.51
C PRO A 266 -23.20 7.06 -0.42
N ALA A 267 -24.35 6.85 0.26
CA ALA A 267 -24.80 7.73 1.34
C ALA A 267 -23.84 7.70 2.54
N GLY A 268 -23.15 6.57 2.74
CA GLY A 268 -22.12 6.37 3.75
C GLY A 268 -20.73 6.90 3.38
N ILE A 269 -20.57 7.63 2.27
CA ILE A 269 -19.27 8.15 1.83
C ILE A 269 -19.26 9.68 1.87
N TRP A 270 -18.23 10.28 2.44
CA TRP A 270 -17.94 11.71 2.32
C TRP A 270 -17.56 12.04 0.89
N ASN A 271 -18.16 13.09 0.33
CA ASN A 271 -17.83 13.53 -1.02
C ASN A 271 -16.56 14.38 -1.00
N LEU A 272 -15.40 13.74 -0.83
CA LEU A 272 -14.12 14.44 -0.72
C LEU A 272 -13.81 15.27 -1.97
N TYR A 273 -13.25 16.47 -1.78
CA TYR A 273 -12.66 17.25 -2.86
C TYR A 273 -11.45 16.48 -3.42
N PRO A 274 -11.48 16.05 -4.69
CA PRO A 274 -10.50 15.11 -5.23
C PRO A 274 -9.13 15.78 -5.36
N ASN A 275 -8.07 15.05 -5.02
CA ASN A 275 -6.68 15.49 -5.12
C ASN A 275 -6.39 16.85 -4.44
N ALA A 276 -7.12 17.16 -3.36
CA ALA A 276 -7.00 18.45 -2.69
C ALA A 276 -5.57 18.74 -2.26
N LYS A 277 -5.21 20.02 -2.31
CA LYS A 277 -4.03 20.61 -1.69
C LYS A 277 -4.46 21.58 -0.62
N THR A 278 -3.60 21.80 0.37
CA THR A 278 -3.88 22.75 1.45
C THR A 278 -4.17 24.15 0.88
N VAL A 279 -3.50 24.52 -0.21
CA VAL A 279 -3.68 25.81 -0.87
C VAL A 279 -5.07 25.99 -1.50
N ASP A 280 -5.79 24.90 -1.77
CA ASP A 280 -7.16 24.95 -2.32
C ASP A 280 -8.16 25.47 -1.29
N TYR A 281 -7.82 25.39 0.01
CA TYR A 281 -8.65 25.92 1.09
C TYR A 281 -8.33 27.39 1.33
N PRO A 282 -9.35 28.27 1.47
CA PRO A 282 -9.13 29.69 1.74
C PRO A 282 -8.29 29.92 3.00
N GLU A 283 -7.41 30.92 2.98
CA GLU A 283 -6.65 31.32 4.16
C GLU A 283 -7.59 31.69 5.32
N GLY A 284 -7.21 31.27 6.54
CA GLY A 284 -8.03 31.45 7.74
C GLY A 284 -9.27 30.54 7.84
N SER A 285 -9.57 29.72 6.82
CA SER A 285 -10.66 28.76 6.89
C SER A 285 -10.34 27.59 7.83
N ARG A 286 -11.38 27.01 8.44
CA ARG A 286 -11.23 25.80 9.26
C ARG A 286 -10.62 24.64 8.46
N ALA A 287 -10.99 24.47 7.19
CA ALA A 287 -10.43 23.43 6.33
C ALA A 287 -8.91 23.59 6.16
N ARG A 288 -8.43 24.82 5.92
CA ARG A 288 -6.99 25.13 5.82
C ARG A 288 -6.26 24.77 7.11
N THR A 289 -6.77 25.21 8.27
CA THR A 289 -6.13 24.95 9.57
C THR A 289 -6.02 23.46 9.87
N VAL A 290 -7.10 22.70 9.68
CA VAL A 290 -7.10 21.26 9.94
C VAL A 290 -6.23 20.51 8.91
N SER A 291 -6.20 20.94 7.65
CA SER A 291 -5.30 20.40 6.62
C SER A 291 -3.81 20.61 6.97
N GLN A 292 -3.46 21.80 7.46
CA GLN A 292 -2.09 22.10 7.94
C GLN A 292 -1.72 21.24 9.14
N GLN A 293 -2.63 21.06 10.09
CA GLN A 293 -2.43 20.15 11.22
C GLN A 293 -2.22 18.71 10.73
N PHE A 294 -3.04 18.24 9.80
CA PHE A 294 -2.91 16.91 9.21
C PHE A 294 -1.52 16.69 8.59
N ASN A 295 -1.06 17.62 7.75
CA ASN A 295 0.26 17.55 7.11
C ASN A 295 1.42 17.63 8.12
N THR A 296 1.26 18.42 9.18
CA THR A 296 2.24 18.52 10.27
C THR A 296 2.35 17.19 11.02
N THR A 297 1.23 16.60 11.43
CA THR A 297 1.19 15.28 12.09
C THR A 297 1.72 14.18 11.16
N TYR A 298 1.41 14.24 9.86
CA TYR A 298 1.93 13.30 8.88
C TYR A 298 3.45 13.40 8.73
N THR A 299 4.00 14.61 8.65
CA THR A 299 5.45 14.81 8.58
C THR A 299 6.13 14.33 9.87
N ALA A 300 5.55 14.63 11.04
CA ALA A 300 6.05 14.12 12.31
C ALA A 300 6.03 12.57 12.37
N LEU A 301 5.01 11.92 11.80
CA LEU A 301 4.95 10.46 11.67
C LEU A 301 6.12 9.95 10.81
N LEU A 302 6.37 10.56 9.65
CA LEU A 302 7.50 10.19 8.78
C LEU A 302 8.85 10.38 9.48
N THR A 303 9.04 11.48 10.21
CA THR A 303 10.23 11.69 11.05
C THR A 303 10.36 10.60 12.11
N SER A 304 9.28 10.27 12.82
CA SER A 304 9.29 9.22 13.84
C SER A 304 9.63 7.86 13.26
N LEU A 305 9.08 7.52 12.09
CA LEU A 305 9.40 6.28 11.37
C LEU A 305 10.85 6.27 10.89
N HIS A 306 11.35 7.40 10.38
CA HIS A 306 12.76 7.54 9.98
C HIS A 306 13.71 7.23 11.13
N VAL A 307 13.45 7.75 12.32
CA VAL A 307 14.25 7.43 13.53
C VAL A 307 14.07 5.97 13.95
N THR A 308 12.84 5.45 13.89
CA THR A 308 12.52 4.07 14.29
C THR A 308 13.29 3.06 13.44
N PHE A 309 13.27 3.23 12.12
CA PHE A 309 13.98 2.36 11.18
C PHE A 309 15.48 2.64 11.07
N ASN A 310 16.04 3.61 11.79
CA ASN A 310 17.48 3.91 11.79
C ASN A 310 18.09 3.79 13.20
N GLY A 311 17.73 2.71 13.90
CA GLY A 311 18.41 2.31 15.14
C GLY A 311 17.70 2.61 16.45
N GLN A 312 16.43 3.00 16.41
CA GLN A 312 15.59 3.15 17.60
C GLN A 312 14.26 2.40 17.46
N PRO A 313 14.27 1.08 17.24
CA PRO A 313 13.07 0.27 17.01
C PRO A 313 12.02 0.40 18.14
N GLU A 314 12.45 0.71 19.37
CA GLU A 314 11.57 0.96 20.51
C GLU A 314 10.63 2.17 20.33
N ARG A 315 10.94 3.08 19.39
CA ARG A 315 10.09 4.23 19.05
C ARG A 315 8.90 3.90 18.17
N LEU A 316 8.76 2.65 17.72
CA LEU A 316 7.59 2.22 16.93
C LEU A 316 6.26 2.56 17.64
N ARG A 317 6.19 2.42 18.97
CA ARG A 317 4.98 2.79 19.74
C ARG A 317 4.63 4.28 19.64
N ALA A 318 5.64 5.16 19.60
CA ALA A 318 5.42 6.58 19.40
C ALA A 318 4.93 6.88 17.98
N ALA A 319 5.51 6.22 16.97
CA ALA A 319 5.04 6.32 15.59
C ALA A 319 3.58 5.85 15.46
N ILE A 320 3.20 4.74 16.09
CA ILE A 320 1.81 4.27 16.13
C ILE A 320 0.89 5.30 16.80
N GLY A 321 1.33 5.97 17.87
CA GLY A 321 0.60 7.07 18.48
C GLY A 321 0.29 8.19 17.48
N LEU A 322 1.26 8.56 16.65
CA LEU A 322 1.08 9.56 15.59
C LEU A 322 0.15 9.05 14.47
N MET A 323 0.13 7.74 14.16
CA MET A 323 -0.85 7.17 13.22
C MET A 323 -2.29 7.35 13.72
N TYR A 324 -2.54 7.17 15.03
CA TYR A 324 -3.85 7.44 15.62
C TYR A 324 -4.21 8.93 15.58
N GLU A 325 -3.26 9.82 15.87
CA GLU A 325 -3.48 11.27 15.78
C GLU A 325 -3.78 11.70 14.33
N LEU A 326 -3.05 11.14 13.36
CA LEU A 326 -3.26 11.37 11.94
C LEU A 326 -4.68 10.97 11.53
N LYS A 327 -5.15 9.80 11.96
CA LYS A 327 -6.52 9.35 11.75
C LYS A 327 -7.55 10.31 12.38
N LEU A 328 -7.35 10.73 13.63
CA LEU A 328 -8.28 11.64 14.30
C LEU A 328 -8.38 12.98 13.57
N THR A 329 -7.25 13.48 13.05
CA THR A 329 -7.21 14.72 12.27
C THR A 329 -7.86 14.55 10.90
N ALA A 330 -7.65 13.40 10.24
CA ALA A 330 -8.35 13.06 9.00
C ALA A 330 -9.87 13.00 9.20
N ASP A 331 -10.36 12.33 10.25
CA ASP A 331 -11.78 12.23 10.58
C ASP A 331 -12.41 13.62 10.79
N GLN A 332 -11.68 14.56 11.38
CA GLN A 332 -12.13 15.95 11.51
C GLN A 332 -12.15 16.68 10.17
N LEU A 333 -11.13 16.48 9.33
CA LEU A 333 -10.97 17.16 8.04
C LEU A 333 -12.08 16.76 7.07
N VAL A 334 -12.31 15.45 6.89
CA VAL A 334 -13.28 14.92 5.92
C VAL A 334 -14.74 15.29 6.22
N ALA A 335 -15.03 15.71 7.44
CA ALA A 335 -16.34 16.18 7.87
C ALA A 335 -16.59 17.68 7.62
N ILE A 336 -15.60 18.43 7.15
CA ILE A 336 -15.73 19.88 6.90
C ILE A 336 -16.33 20.10 5.50
N PRO A 337 -17.55 20.65 5.35
CA PRO A 337 -18.09 20.99 4.05
C PRO A 337 -17.37 22.20 3.45
N LEU A 338 -17.18 22.19 2.14
CA LEU A 338 -16.60 23.31 1.39
C LEU A 338 -17.71 24.24 0.88
N PRO A 339 -17.73 25.52 1.29
CA PRO A 339 -18.81 26.45 0.94
C PRO A 339 -19.06 26.55 -0.57
N GLY A 340 -20.35 26.52 -0.96
CA GLY A 340 -20.75 26.65 -2.37
C GLY A 340 -20.54 25.41 -3.23
N THR A 341 -20.22 24.25 -2.63
CA THR A 341 -20.04 22.98 -3.32
C THR A 341 -20.70 21.84 -2.55
N ASP A 342 -20.86 20.68 -3.21
CA ASP A 342 -21.25 19.43 -2.54
C ASP A 342 -20.05 18.64 -1.98
N TYR A 343 -18.86 19.24 -1.96
CA TYR A 343 -17.64 18.58 -1.49
C TYR A 343 -17.37 18.83 0.00
N THR A 344 -16.63 17.90 0.60
CA THR A 344 -15.95 18.10 1.88
C THR A 344 -14.44 18.20 1.68
N ALA A 345 -13.73 18.76 2.67
CA ALA A 345 -12.27 18.77 2.66
C ALA A 345 -11.70 17.35 2.69
N ALA A 346 -10.44 17.19 2.31
CA ALA A 346 -9.79 15.90 2.12
C ALA A 346 -8.34 15.94 2.64
N PRO A 347 -7.81 14.81 3.13
CA PRO A 347 -6.38 14.66 3.44
C PRO A 347 -5.51 14.97 2.24
N THR A 348 -4.47 15.79 2.45
CA THR A 348 -3.63 16.30 1.35
C THR A 348 -2.25 15.62 1.28
N PHE A 349 -1.80 15.02 2.40
CA PHE A 349 -0.52 14.33 2.52
C PHE A 349 0.66 15.13 1.95
N GLU A 350 0.81 16.38 2.38
CA GLU A 350 1.90 17.26 1.93
C GLU A 350 2.99 17.33 2.99
N TYR A 351 4.25 17.43 2.55
CA TYR A 351 5.36 17.68 3.48
C TYR A 351 5.19 19.06 4.13
N SER A 352 5.22 19.11 5.45
CA SER A 352 5.21 20.35 6.22
C SER A 352 6.37 20.33 7.20
N PRO A 353 7.40 21.18 7.04
CA PRO A 353 8.54 21.20 7.93
C PRO A 353 8.10 21.30 9.39
N VAL A 354 8.51 20.32 10.19
CA VAL A 354 8.31 20.29 11.63
C VAL A 354 9.57 20.83 12.30
N ASN A 355 9.43 21.76 13.24
CA ASN A 355 10.52 22.10 14.14
C ASN A 355 10.58 20.99 15.19
N VAL A 356 11.50 20.04 15.01
CA VAL A 356 11.71 18.91 15.92
C VAL A 356 12.77 19.26 16.96
#